data_AF-A0A8T5AT83-F1
#
_entry.id   AF-A0A8T5AT83-F1
#
_cell.length_a   1.000
_cell.length_b   1.000
_cell.length_c   1.000
_cell.angle_alpha   90.00
_cell.angle_beta   90.00
_cell.angle_gamma   90.00
#
_symmetry.space_group_name_H-M   'P 1'
#
loop_
_entity.id
_entity.type
_entity.pdbx_description
1 polymer ?
#
loop_
_entity_poly.entity_id
_entity_poly.type
_entity_poly.pdbx_seq_one_letter_code
_entity_poly.pdbx_strand_id
1 'polypeptide(L)'
;MKTLRVSDDVHQKLTALLGELMAQTSKMQTYQDAIEAMLHQSVILPAELLREVEEFVEKHRHKGYTRREEFIRQAIRFFLRWESEEYEYFEIPREKYERLKKAIKALSMPHTTPWDFLEDQIDRVLEQYEKYVEKPAEE
;
A
#
# COMPACT_ATOMS: atom_id res chain seq x y z
N MET A 1 -2.08 40.20 -15.21
CA MET A 1 -1.58 38.93 -15.80
C MET A 1 -0.08 38.83 -15.56
N LYS A 2 0.39 37.68 -15.09
CA LYS A 2 1.81 37.32 -15.13
C LYS A 2 1.97 36.28 -16.23
N THR A 3 2.96 36.46 -17.10
CA THR A 3 3.22 35.52 -18.21
C THR A 3 4.22 34.47 -17.74
N LEU A 4 3.87 33.20 -17.85
CA LEU A 4 4.76 32.08 -17.54
C LEU A 4 5.18 31.41 -18.85
N ARG A 5 6.49 31.33 -19.11
CA ARG A 5 7.00 30.66 -20.30
C ARG A 5 7.22 29.19 -19.96
N VAL A 6 6.53 28.31 -20.68
CA VAL A 6 6.66 26.86 -20.55
C VAL A 6 7.31 26.28 -21.79
N SER A 7 8.00 25.15 -21.64
CA SER A 7 8.45 24.36 -22.80
C SER A 7 7.28 23.59 -23.41
N ASP A 8 7.45 23.13 -24.65
CA ASP A 8 6.42 22.34 -25.35
C ASP A 8 6.07 21.04 -24.60
N ASP A 9 7.06 20.39 -23.98
CA ASP A 9 6.84 19.18 -23.15
C ASP A 9 5.95 19.48 -21.93
N VAL A 10 6.23 20.58 -21.23
CA VAL A 10 5.42 21.00 -20.08
C VAL A 10 4.01 21.38 -20.54
N HIS A 11 3.88 22.06 -21.69
CA HIS A 11 2.59 22.39 -22.27
C HIS A 11 1.76 21.13 -22.60
N GLN A 12 2.38 20.12 -23.22
CA GLN A 12 1.72 18.83 -23.50
C GLN A 12 1.24 18.14 -22.22
N LYS A 13 2.08 18.07 -21.18
CA LYS A 13 1.72 17.47 -19.88
C LYS A 13 0.56 18.22 -19.21
N LEU A 14 0.61 19.55 -19.20
CA LEU A 14 -0.47 20.38 -18.68
C LEU A 14 -1.78 20.19 -19.45
N THR A 15 -1.70 19.99 -20.77
CA THR A 15 -2.87 19.77 -21.62
C THR A 15 -3.51 18.40 -21.35
N ALA A 16 -2.69 17.37 -21.16
CA ALA A 16 -3.17 16.05 -20.77
C ALA A 16 -3.89 16.10 -19.41
N LEU A 17 -3.28 16.75 -18.42
CA LEU A 17 -3.88 16.94 -17.10
C LEU A 17 -5.21 17.72 -17.17
N LEU A 18 -5.26 18.76 -18.01
CA LEU A 18 -6.49 19.51 -18.23
C LEU A 18 -7.61 18.61 -18.74
N GLY A 19 -7.32 17.72 -19.70
CA GLY A 19 -8.27 16.73 -20.21
C GLY A 19 -8.76 15.77 -19.12
N GLU A 20 -7.86 15.29 -18.26
CA GLU A 20 -8.21 14.43 -17.12
C GLU A 20 -9.14 15.14 -16.12
N LEU A 21 -8.83 16.39 -15.76
CA LEU A 21 -9.66 17.19 -14.85
C LEU A 21 -11.03 17.49 -15.45
N MET A 22 -11.11 17.78 -16.75
CA MET A 22 -12.38 17.97 -17.46
C MET A 22 -13.21 16.68 -17.44
N ALA A 23 -12.59 15.53 -17.65
CA ALA A 23 -13.27 14.23 -17.58
C ALA A 23 -13.79 13.94 -16.16
N GLN A 24 -12.99 14.21 -15.12
CA GLN A 24 -13.38 13.99 -13.72
C GLN A 24 -14.50 14.94 -13.26
N THR A 25 -14.43 16.21 -13.65
CA THR A 25 -15.36 17.25 -13.17
C THR A 25 -16.56 17.47 -14.09
N SER A 26 -16.53 16.94 -15.31
CA SER A 26 -17.49 17.21 -16.38
C SER A 26 -17.69 18.71 -16.69
N LYS A 27 -16.68 19.53 -16.40
CA LYS A 27 -16.70 20.98 -16.59
C LYS A 27 -15.51 21.42 -17.42
N MET A 28 -15.66 22.54 -18.12
CA MET A 28 -14.53 23.20 -18.79
C MET A 28 -13.55 23.70 -17.73
N GLN A 29 -12.26 23.42 -17.94
CA GLN A 29 -11.19 23.78 -17.03
C GLN A 29 -10.18 24.65 -17.79
N THR A 30 -9.37 25.42 -17.06
CA THR A 30 -8.27 26.22 -17.60
C THR A 30 -6.91 25.69 -17.14
N TYR A 31 -5.84 26.13 -17.79
CA TYR A 31 -4.48 25.83 -17.32
C TYR A 31 -4.22 26.35 -15.91
N GLN A 32 -4.91 27.43 -15.49
CA GLN A 32 -4.82 27.92 -14.12
C GLN A 32 -5.40 26.89 -13.15
N ASP A 33 -6.58 26.34 -13.44
CA ASP A 33 -7.22 25.31 -12.62
C ASP A 33 -6.36 24.04 -12.56
N ALA A 34 -5.73 23.66 -13.68
CA ALA A 34 -4.79 22.54 -13.72
C ALA A 34 -3.55 22.77 -12.85
N ILE A 35 -2.94 23.95 -12.91
CA ILE A 35 -1.80 24.31 -12.06
C ILE A 35 -2.20 24.34 -10.59
N GLU A 36 -3.37 24.90 -10.28
CA GLU A 36 -3.90 24.95 -8.91
C GLU A 36 -4.17 23.54 -8.37
N ALA A 37 -4.77 22.66 -9.17
CA ALA A 37 -4.95 21.26 -8.82
C ALA A 37 -3.60 20.56 -8.58
N MET A 38 -2.59 20.78 -9.42
CA MET A 38 -1.24 20.25 -9.19
C MET A 38 -0.67 20.74 -7.87
N LEU A 39 -0.76 22.04 -7.58
CA LEU A 39 -0.21 22.61 -6.36
C LEU A 39 -0.94 22.10 -5.10
N HIS A 40 -2.25 21.86 -5.18
CA HIS A 40 -3.03 21.35 -4.04
C HIS A 40 -2.91 19.83 -3.85
N GLN A 41 -2.81 19.06 -4.93
CA GLN A 41 -2.77 17.60 -4.88
C GLN A 41 -1.36 17.03 -4.82
N SER A 42 -0.34 17.81 -5.19
CA SER A 42 1.05 17.36 -5.14
C SER A 42 1.57 17.36 -3.72
N VAL A 43 2.20 16.25 -3.35
CA VAL A 43 3.04 16.18 -2.17
C VAL A 43 4.48 16.31 -2.66
N ILE A 44 5.16 17.37 -2.21
CA ILE A 44 6.58 17.57 -2.52
C ILE A 44 7.40 16.70 -1.56
N LEU A 45 7.99 15.64 -2.11
CA LEU A 45 8.86 14.75 -1.35
C LEU A 45 10.32 15.24 -1.39
N PRO A 46 11.10 15.04 -0.31
CA PRO A 46 12.53 15.32 -0.32
C PRO A 46 13.25 14.54 -1.43
N ALA A 47 14.21 15.18 -2.09
CA ALA A 47 14.95 14.58 -3.20
C ALA A 47 15.71 13.31 -2.79
N GLU A 48 16.21 13.25 -1.55
CA GLU A 48 16.89 12.08 -1.01
C GLU A 48 15.97 10.86 -0.93
N LEU A 49 14.73 11.06 -0.45
CA LEU A 49 13.72 10.01 -0.37
C LEU A 49 13.31 9.52 -1.76
N LEU A 50 13.14 10.43 -2.72
CA LEU A 50 12.82 10.06 -4.10
C LEU A 50 13.93 9.20 -4.71
N ARG A 51 15.20 9.56 -4.49
CA ARG A 51 16.35 8.78 -4.94
C ARG A 51 16.37 7.40 -4.29
N GLU A 52 16.12 7.30 -2.99
CA GLU A 52 16.06 6.02 -2.29
C GLU A 52 14.97 5.10 -2.85
N VAL A 53 13.77 5.65 -3.11
CA VAL A 53 12.67 4.91 -3.74
C VAL A 53 13.06 4.44 -5.14
N GLU A 54 13.68 5.30 -5.95
CA GLU A 54 14.12 4.94 -7.31
C GLU A 54 15.17 3.81 -7.28
N GLU A 55 16.17 3.91 -6.41
CA GLU A 55 17.16 2.86 -6.22
C GLU A 55 16.53 1.55 -5.75
N PHE A 56 15.55 1.62 -4.84
CA PHE A 56 14.85 0.44 -4.36
C PHE A 56 14.06 -0.25 -5.47
N VAL A 57 13.29 0.51 -6.25
CA VAL A 57 12.50 0.00 -7.38
C VAL A 57 13.42 -0.63 -8.42
N GLU A 58 14.56 0.01 -8.73
CA GLU A 58 15.53 -0.52 -9.68
C GLU A 58 16.18 -1.82 -9.21
N LYS A 59 16.59 -1.89 -7.93
CA LYS A 59 17.16 -3.11 -7.33
C LYS A 59 16.14 -4.25 -7.23
N HIS A 60 14.85 -3.93 -7.16
CA HIS A 60 13.77 -4.89 -6.93
C HIS A 60 12.74 -4.97 -8.06
N ARG A 61 13.15 -4.74 -9.32
CA ARG A 61 12.24 -4.85 -10.50
C ARG A 61 11.47 -6.18 -10.57
N HIS A 62 12.04 -7.27 -10.04
CA HIS A 62 11.39 -8.57 -9.94
C HIS A 62 10.12 -8.58 -9.09
N LYS A 63 9.90 -7.57 -8.23
CA LYS A 63 8.68 -7.41 -7.43
C LYS A 63 7.53 -6.74 -8.21
N GLY A 64 7.72 -6.42 -9.49
CA GLY A 64 6.67 -5.88 -10.36
C GLY A 64 6.49 -4.37 -10.31
N TYR A 65 7.28 -3.65 -9.51
CA TYR A 65 7.29 -2.19 -9.53
C TYR A 65 7.96 -1.68 -10.81
N THR A 66 7.24 -0.88 -11.59
CA THR A 66 7.78 -0.30 -12.82
C THR A 66 8.07 1.20 -12.68
N ARG A 67 7.43 1.86 -11.71
CA ARG A 67 7.54 3.29 -11.47
C ARG A 67 7.56 3.62 -9.97
N ARG A 68 8.25 4.70 -9.60
CA ARG A 68 8.32 5.19 -8.21
C ARG A 68 6.95 5.56 -7.66
N GLU A 69 6.06 6.10 -8.50
CA GLU A 69 4.72 6.52 -8.10
C GLU A 69 3.85 5.32 -7.67
N GLU A 70 4.03 4.16 -8.30
CA GLU A 70 3.35 2.91 -7.92
C GLU A 70 3.79 2.46 -6.53
N PHE A 71 5.09 2.47 -6.29
CA PHE A 71 5.68 2.11 -5.00
C PHE A 71 5.19 3.05 -3.88
N ILE A 72 5.26 4.37 -4.10
CA ILE A 72 4.81 5.38 -3.12
C ILE A 72 3.31 5.21 -2.82
N ARG A 73 2.48 5.01 -3.85
CA ARG A 73 1.04 4.79 -3.66
C ARG A 73 0.76 3.55 -2.82
N GLN A 74 1.48 2.46 -3.06
CA GLN A 74 1.32 1.23 -2.29
C GLN A 74 1.79 1.39 -0.84
N ALA A 75 2.93 2.07 -0.63
CA ALA A 75 3.45 2.36 0.70
C ALA A 75 2.46 3.19 1.53
N ILE A 76 1.90 4.26 0.96
CA ILE A 76 0.90 5.10 1.64
C ILE A 76 -0.36 4.30 1.95
N ARG A 77 -0.86 3.47 1.02
CA ARG A 77 -2.03 2.62 1.28
C ARG A 77 -1.79 1.62 2.41
N PHE A 78 -0.61 1.00 2.44
CA PHE A 78 -0.22 0.10 3.52
C PHE A 78 -0.21 0.84 4.86
N PHE A 79 0.42 2.02 4.90
CA PHE A 79 0.51 2.83 6.11
C PHE A 79 -0.88 3.29 6.60
N LEU A 80 -1.78 3.70 5.70
CA LEU A 80 -3.15 4.06 6.08
C LEU A 80 -3.93 2.89 6.67
N ARG A 81 -3.77 1.66 6.14
CA ARG A 81 -4.40 0.46 6.73
C ARG A 81 -3.78 0.05 8.06
N TRP A 82 -2.50 0.35 8.25
CA TRP A 82 -1.82 0.13 9.52
C TRP A 82 -2.38 1.08 10.58
N GLU A 83 -2.46 2.37 10.27
CA GLU A 83 -2.97 3.41 11.17
C GLU A 83 -4.49 3.36 11.38
N SER A 84 -5.25 2.70 10.51
CA SER A 84 -6.71 2.62 10.65
C SER A 84 -7.18 1.64 11.72
N GLU A 85 -6.28 0.93 12.40
CA GLU A 85 -6.56 -0.09 13.43
C GLU A 85 -7.50 -1.23 12.94
N GLU A 86 -7.72 -1.33 11.63
CA GLU A 86 -8.57 -2.37 11.03
C GLU A 86 -7.89 -3.75 11.10
N TYR A 87 -6.56 -3.75 11.11
CA TYR A 87 -5.74 -4.96 11.16
C TYR A 87 -4.57 -4.75 12.12
N GLU A 88 -4.37 -5.71 13.00
CA GLU A 88 -3.12 -5.82 13.76
C GLU A 88 -2.09 -6.61 12.96
N TYR A 89 -0.88 -6.06 12.88
CA TYR A 89 0.22 -6.65 12.13
C TYR A 89 1.31 -7.07 13.11
N PHE A 90 1.69 -8.34 13.08
CA PHE A 90 2.83 -8.84 13.84
C PHE A 90 3.99 -9.17 12.90
N GLU A 91 5.20 -8.74 13.27
CA GLU A 91 6.39 -9.03 12.49
C GLU A 91 6.94 -10.41 12.84
N ILE A 92 7.10 -11.28 11.83
CA ILE A 92 7.86 -12.52 11.96
C ILE A 92 9.20 -12.36 11.24
N PRO A 93 10.34 -12.56 11.94
CA PRO A 93 11.65 -12.61 11.30
C PRO A 93 11.66 -13.61 10.14
N ARG A 94 12.17 -13.20 8.99
CA ARG A 94 12.13 -14.00 7.75
C ARG A 94 12.67 -15.42 7.94
N GLU A 95 13.73 -15.57 8.73
CA GLU A 95 14.32 -16.87 9.05
C GLU A 95 13.31 -17.81 9.74
N LYS A 96 12.58 -17.30 10.75
CA LYS A 96 11.56 -18.06 11.47
C LYS A 96 10.41 -18.45 10.54
N TYR A 97 9.96 -17.52 9.71
CA TYR A 97 8.89 -17.78 8.74
C TYR A 97 9.26 -18.92 7.78
N GLU A 98 10.46 -18.89 7.21
CA GLU A 98 10.92 -19.93 6.29
C GLU A 98 11.14 -21.29 6.98
N ARG A 99 11.64 -21.29 8.22
CA ARG A 99 11.75 -22.50 9.03
C ARG A 99 10.39 -23.12 9.34
N LEU A 100 9.41 -22.29 9.71
CA LEU A 100 8.03 -22.72 9.94
C LEU A 100 7.41 -23.32 8.67
N LYS A 101 7.60 -22.65 7.52
CA LYS A 101 7.15 -23.16 6.22
C LYS A 101 7.73 -24.55 5.91
N LYS A 102 9.02 -24.76 6.16
CA LYS A 102 9.67 -26.08 5.99
C LYS A 102 9.11 -27.12 6.96
N ALA A 103 8.88 -26.75 8.22
CA ALA A 103 8.34 -27.64 9.24
C ALA A 103 6.92 -28.10 8.90
N ILE A 104 6.03 -27.19 8.51
CA ILE A 104 4.66 -27.49 8.06
C ILE A 104 4.67 -28.56 6.97
N LYS A 105 5.52 -28.38 5.95
CA LYS A 105 5.65 -29.33 4.84
C LYS A 105 6.23 -30.67 5.29
N ALA A 106 7.29 -30.64 6.11
CA ALA A 106 7.98 -31.85 6.55
C ALA A 106 7.14 -32.71 7.50
N LEU A 107 6.29 -32.08 8.31
CA LEU A 107 5.38 -32.74 9.24
C LEU A 107 4.04 -33.11 8.60
N SER A 108 3.86 -32.88 7.30
CA SER A 108 2.61 -33.13 6.57
C SER A 108 1.39 -32.53 7.27
N MET A 109 1.56 -31.32 7.82
CA MET A 109 0.46 -30.60 8.46
C MET A 109 -0.62 -30.25 7.42
N PRO A 110 -1.88 -30.09 7.84
CA PRO A 110 -2.98 -29.77 6.92
C PRO A 110 -2.88 -28.37 6.29
N HIS A 111 -1.95 -27.53 6.75
CA HIS A 111 -1.78 -26.15 6.29
C HIS A 111 -0.80 -26.06 5.12
N THR A 112 -1.06 -25.13 4.19
CA THR A 112 -0.21 -24.96 3.00
C THR A 112 0.85 -23.89 3.24
N THR A 113 0.53 -22.88 4.05
CA THR A 113 1.43 -21.79 4.39
C THR A 113 1.51 -21.55 5.90
N PRO A 114 2.58 -20.88 6.39
CA PRO A 114 2.62 -20.40 7.77
C PRO A 114 1.45 -19.48 8.13
N TRP A 115 0.90 -18.75 7.16
CA TRP A 115 -0.27 -17.89 7.38
C TRP A 115 -1.51 -18.72 7.73
N ASP A 116 -1.84 -19.72 6.92
CA ASP A 116 -3.01 -20.59 7.16
C ASP A 116 -2.89 -21.33 8.50
N PHE A 117 -1.66 -21.69 8.90
CA PHE A 117 -1.42 -22.28 10.22
C PHE A 117 -1.74 -21.29 11.34
N LEU A 118 -1.27 -20.05 11.23
CA LEU A 118 -1.52 -19.04 12.27
C LEU A 118 -3.00 -18.68 12.36
N GLU A 119 -3.70 -18.57 11.23
CA GLU A 119 -5.13 -18.32 11.17
C GLU A 119 -5.92 -19.44 11.87
N ASP A 120 -5.64 -20.71 11.55
CA ASP A 120 -6.25 -21.86 12.24
C ASP A 120 -5.94 -21.91 13.75
N GLN A 121 -4.72 -21.52 14.16
CA GLN A 121 -4.41 -21.44 15.59
C GLN A 121 -5.19 -20.32 16.29
N ILE A 122 -5.36 -19.16 15.64
CA ILE A 122 -6.16 -18.06 16.17
C ILE A 122 -7.61 -18.50 16.33
N ASP A 123 -8.21 -19.05 15.26
CA ASP A 123 -9.60 -19.48 15.25
C ASP A 123 -9.89 -20.53 16.32
N ARG A 124 -9.00 -21.53 16.49
CA ARG A 124 -9.15 -22.57 17.52
C ARG A 124 -9.14 -22.00 18.93
N VAL A 125 -8.25 -21.04 19.20
CA VAL A 125 -8.15 -20.41 20.53
C VAL A 125 -9.39 -19.56 20.80
N LEU A 126 -9.88 -18.83 19.80
CA LEU A 126 -11.10 -18.04 19.92
C LEU A 126 -12.33 -18.93 20.13
N GLU A 127 -12.48 -20.02 19.38
CA GLU A 127 -13.58 -20.97 19.54
C GLU A 127 -13.57 -21.63 20.93
N GLN A 128 -12.39 -21.93 21.48
CA GLN A 128 -12.25 -22.44 22.85
C GLN A 128 -12.67 -21.38 23.88
N TYR A 129 -12.29 -20.13 23.68
CA TYR A 129 -12.69 -19.03 24.55
C TYR A 129 -14.19 -18.78 24.51
N GLU A 130 -14.81 -18.78 23.33
CA GLU A 130 -16.26 -18.66 23.17
C GLU A 130 -17.00 -19.76 23.93
N LYS A 131 -16.58 -21.03 23.78
CA LYS A 131 -17.15 -22.16 24.54
C LYS A 131 -16.97 -22.05 26.05
N TYR A 132 -15.88 -21.41 26.50
CA TYR A 132 -15.66 -21.15 27.92
C TYR A 132 -16.58 -20.06 28.45
N VAL A 133 -16.77 -18.97 27.70
CA VAL A 133 -17.66 -17.85 28.06
C VAL A 133 -19.14 -18.26 28.01
N GLU A 134 -19.53 -19.12 27.07
CA GLU A 134 -20.90 -19.64 26.93
C GLU A 134 -21.31 -20.64 28.01
N LYS A 135 -20.35 -21.15 28.80
CA LYS A 135 -20.64 -21.88 30.04
C LYS A 135 -20.53 -20.90 31.21
N PRO A 136 -21.55 -20.05 31.47
CA PRO A 136 -21.55 -19.27 32.70
C PRO A 136 -21.50 -20.26 33.86
N ALA A 137 -20.67 -19.93 34.84
CA ALA A 137 -20.36 -20.71 36.02
C ALA A 137 -21.55 -21.57 36.50
N GLU A 138 -21.43 -22.89 36.37
CA GLU A 138 -22.15 -23.80 37.25
C GLU A 138 -21.50 -23.66 38.64
N GLU A 139 -21.93 -22.63 39.39
CA GLU A 139 -21.80 -22.55 40.84
C GLU A 139 -23.02 -23.20 41.52
#